data_AF-A0A1Q3BLF1-F1
#
_entry.id   AF-A0A1Q3BLF1-F1
#
_cell.length_a   1.000
_cell.length_b   1.000
_cell.length_c   1.000
_cell.angle_alpha   90.00
_cell.angle_beta   90.00
_cell.angle_gamma   90.00
#
_symmetry.space_group_name_H-M   'P 1'
#
loop_
_entity.id
_entity.type
_entity.pdbx_description
1 polymer ?
#
loop_
_entity_poly.entity_id
_entity_poly.type
_entity_poly.pdbx_seq_one_letter_code
_entity_poly.pdbx_strand_id
1 'polypeptide(L)'
;PYFDGNNYSHWKAKMTIFIQSLDYNLWDLIADDIKSMFSRFTNIINALEALDKTYSNSEMVRKILRCLPRSWMPKVTAIEEAKNLNVLAWEDLLGSLMTHELSMQKKD
;
A
#
# COMPACT_ATOMS: atom_id res chain seq x y z
N PRO A 1 10.95 -9.02 12.72
CA PRO A 1 12.23 -9.15 11.98
C PRO A 1 12.73 -7.77 11.49
N TYR A 2 14.02 -7.47 11.63
CA TYR A 2 14.62 -6.16 11.32
C TYR A 2 14.91 -6.02 9.81
N PHE A 3 14.68 -4.83 9.24
CA PHE A 3 15.00 -4.51 7.84
C PHE A 3 16.14 -3.49 7.81
N ASP A 4 17.29 -3.89 7.26
CA ASP A 4 18.49 -3.06 7.14
C ASP A 4 18.75 -2.58 5.70
N GLY A 5 17.84 -2.86 4.77
CA GLY A 5 17.95 -2.48 3.36
C GLY A 5 18.76 -3.45 2.49
N ASN A 6 19.51 -4.38 3.08
CA ASN A 6 20.25 -5.40 2.34
C ASN A 6 19.37 -6.64 2.12
N ASN A 7 19.58 -7.33 1.00
CA ASN A 7 18.97 -8.63 0.71
C ASN A 7 17.42 -8.64 0.81
N TYR A 8 16.78 -7.68 0.14
CA TYR A 8 15.33 -7.49 0.11
C TYR A 8 14.55 -8.79 -0.16
N SER A 9 15.03 -9.62 -1.08
CA SER A 9 14.40 -10.91 -1.42
C SER A 9 14.30 -11.85 -0.22
N HIS A 10 15.36 -11.94 0.58
CA HIS A 10 15.38 -12.77 1.78
C HIS A 10 14.50 -12.19 2.89
N TRP A 11 14.58 -10.88 3.11
CA TRP A 11 13.74 -10.20 4.09
C TRP A 11 12.25 -10.34 3.75
N LYS A 12 11.89 -10.16 2.47
CA LYS A 12 10.53 -10.33 1.97
C LYS A 12 10.02 -11.74 2.24
N ALA A 13 10.80 -12.77 1.89
CA ALA A 13 10.43 -14.16 2.14
C ALA A 13 10.18 -14.43 3.64
N LYS A 14 11.08 -13.96 4.52
CA LYS A 14 10.92 -14.08 5.98
C LYS A 14 9.69 -13.35 6.50
N MET A 15 9.39 -12.17 5.98
CA MET A 15 8.25 -11.38 6.43
C MET A 15 6.92 -11.96 5.95
N THR A 16 6.89 -12.50 4.73
CA THR A 16 5.76 -13.27 4.21
C THR A 16 5.48 -14.49 5.10
N ILE A 17 6.49 -15.30 5.42
CA ILE A 17 6.34 -16.47 6.30
C ILE A 17 5.87 -16.05 7.71
N PHE A 18 6.45 -14.99 8.27
CA PHE A 18 6.06 -14.48 9.59
C PHE A 18 4.59 -14.06 9.62
N ILE A 19 4.13 -13.29 8.62
CA ILE A 19 2.74 -12.84 8.53
C ILE A 19 1.80 -14.03 8.30
N GLN A 20 2.15 -14.97 7.42
CA GLN A 20 1.37 -16.19 7.16
C GLN A 20 1.31 -17.11 8.38
N SER A 21 2.35 -17.13 9.22
CA SER A 21 2.38 -17.94 10.45
C SER A 21 1.52 -17.37 11.59
N LEU A 22 1.20 -16.07 11.54
CA LEU A 22 0.36 -15.42 12.54
C LEU A 22 -1.12 -15.70 12.28
N ASP A 23 -1.56 -15.69 11.02
CA ASP A 23 -2.85 -16.24 10.55
C ASP A 23 -2.86 -16.22 9.01
N TYR A 24 -3.12 -17.36 8.38
CA TYR A 24 -3.11 -17.53 6.91
C TYR A 24 -4.22 -16.68 6.26
N ASN A 25 -5.35 -16.53 6.94
CA ASN A 25 -6.46 -15.68 6.50
C ASN A 25 -6.13 -14.20 6.63
N LEU A 26 -5.16 -13.84 7.47
CA LEU A 26 -4.76 -12.44 7.63
C LEU A 26 -4.18 -11.96 6.30
N TRP A 27 -3.24 -12.64 5.66
CA TRP A 27 -2.62 -12.14 4.41
C TRP A 27 -3.61 -11.92 3.27
N ASP A 28 -4.59 -12.82 3.13
CA ASP A 28 -5.64 -12.71 2.11
C ASP A 28 -6.64 -11.59 2.49
N LEU A 29 -7.12 -11.54 3.74
CA LEU A 29 -7.97 -10.44 4.25
C LEU A 29 -7.26 -9.07 4.28
N ILE A 30 -5.92 -9.08 4.39
CA ILE A 30 -5.03 -7.91 4.38
C ILE A 30 -4.88 -7.33 2.97
N ALA A 31 -4.87 -8.19 1.96
CA ALA A 31 -4.57 -7.86 0.57
C ALA A 31 -5.84 -7.69 -0.28
N ASP A 32 -7.00 -8.13 0.22
CA ASP A 32 -8.25 -8.23 -0.55
C ASP A 32 -8.92 -6.89 -0.86
N ASP A 33 -8.73 -5.85 -0.03
CA ASP A 33 -9.36 -4.55 -0.29
C ASP A 33 -8.46 -3.32 -0.04
N ILE A 34 -8.64 -2.30 -0.89
CA ILE A 34 -7.87 -1.05 -0.86
C ILE A 34 -7.96 -0.35 0.51
N LYS A 35 -9.12 -0.38 1.18
CA LYS A 35 -9.31 0.32 2.45
C LYS A 35 -8.50 -0.34 3.57
N SER A 36 -8.47 -1.67 3.61
CA SER A 36 -7.62 -2.44 4.53
C SER A 36 -6.14 -2.19 4.30
N MET A 37 -5.70 -2.15 3.03
CA MET A 37 -4.31 -1.80 2.67
C MET A 37 -3.93 -0.40 3.18
N PHE A 38 -4.79 0.62 2.97
CA PHE A 38 -4.55 1.99 3.43
C PHE A 38 -4.47 2.08 4.96
N SER A 39 -5.38 1.45 5.69
CA SER A 39 -5.39 1.44 7.16
C SER A 39 -4.09 0.88 7.74
N ARG A 40 -3.59 -0.24 7.19
CA ARG A 40 -2.33 -0.84 7.64
C ARG A 40 -1.13 0.03 7.29
N PHE A 41 -1.13 0.65 6.12
CA PHE A 41 -0.09 1.58 5.73
C PHE A 41 -0.04 2.76 6.71
N THR A 42 -1.18 3.36 7.05
CA THR A 42 -1.28 4.42 8.06
C THR A 42 -0.76 3.96 9.42
N ASN A 43 -1.13 2.76 9.88
CA ASN A 43 -0.61 2.23 11.15
C ASN A 43 0.91 2.06 11.15
N ILE A 44 1.50 1.65 10.03
CA ILE A 44 2.96 1.55 9.87
C ILE A 44 3.59 2.94 9.90
N ILE A 45 3.01 3.92 9.20
CA ILE A 45 3.52 5.30 9.20
C ILE A 45 3.47 5.90 10.60
N ASN A 46 2.36 5.72 11.33
CA ASN A 46 2.22 6.20 12.71
C ASN A 46 3.23 5.53 13.65
N ALA A 47 3.48 4.22 13.49
CA ALA A 47 4.49 3.51 14.27
C ALA A 47 5.92 3.98 13.94
N LEU A 48 6.19 4.34 12.69
CA LEU A 48 7.48 4.89 12.27
C LEU A 48 7.66 6.33 12.78
N GLU A 49 6.61 7.13 12.77
CA GLU A 49 6.61 8.47 13.33
C GLU A 49 6.90 8.45 14.84
N ALA A 50 6.33 7.50 15.58
CA ALA A 50 6.68 7.27 16.99
C ALA A 50 8.14 6.85 17.23
N LEU A 51 8.86 6.45 16.18
CA LEU A 51 10.30 6.14 16.18
C LEU A 51 11.13 7.26 15.52
N ASP A 52 10.61 8.49 15.50
CA ASP A 52 11.20 9.70 14.89
C ASP A 52 11.46 9.58 13.38
N LYS A 53 10.75 8.68 12.70
CA LYS A 53 10.83 8.54 11.24
C LYS A 53 9.54 9.00 10.58
N THR A 54 9.55 10.25 10.13
CA THR A 54 8.43 10.87 9.43
C THR A 54 8.51 10.67 7.92
N TYR A 55 7.35 10.71 7.26
CA TYR A 55 7.24 10.68 5.80
C TYR A 55 6.34 11.83 5.36
N SER A 56 6.74 12.55 4.30
CA SER A 56 5.85 13.51 3.68
C SER A 56 4.66 12.82 3.02
N ASN A 57 3.53 13.51 2.90
CA ASN A 57 2.35 13.00 2.19
C ASN A 57 2.71 12.52 0.77
N SER A 58 3.58 13.26 0.07
CA SER A 58 4.03 12.87 -1.28
C SER A 58 4.81 11.55 -1.29
N GLU A 59 5.59 11.25 -0.25
CA GLU A 59 6.30 9.97 -0.13
C GLU A 59 5.33 8.84 0.19
N MET A 60 4.35 9.09 1.07
CA MET A 60 3.29 8.14 1.38
C MET A 60 2.50 7.75 0.12
N VAL A 61 2.03 8.74 -0.64
CA VAL A 61 1.31 8.56 -1.91
C VAL A 61 2.11 7.69 -2.89
N ARG A 62 3.39 8.00 -3.12
CA ARG A 62 4.22 7.20 -4.04
C ARG A 62 4.47 5.79 -3.54
N LYS A 63 4.67 5.62 -2.23
CA LYS A 63 4.91 4.30 -1.63
C LYS A 63 3.69 3.40 -1.79
N ILE A 64 2.49 3.91 -1.50
CA ILE A 64 1.28 3.09 -1.60
C ILE A 64 0.95 2.73 -3.06
N LEU A 65 1.15 3.65 -4.00
CA LEU A 65 1.00 3.36 -5.44
C LEU A 65 1.94 2.25 -5.92
N ARG A 66 3.19 2.21 -5.41
CA ARG A 66 4.17 1.14 -5.71
C ARG A 66 3.83 -0.20 -5.06
N CYS A 67 2.98 -0.21 -4.03
CA CYS A 67 2.53 -1.44 -3.36
C CYS A 67 1.36 -2.10 -4.08
N LEU A 68 0.71 -1.43 -5.04
CA LEU A 68 -0.43 -1.98 -5.76
C LEU A 68 -0.04 -3.14 -6.70
N PRO A 69 -0.93 -4.14 -6.91
CA PRO A 69 -0.69 -5.24 -7.84
C PRO A 69 -0.50 -4.76 -9.29
N ARG A 70 0.14 -5.60 -10.14
CA ARG A 70 0.37 -5.25 -11.55
C ARG A 70 -0.91 -4.97 -12.34
N SER A 71 -2.04 -5.60 -11.98
CA SER A 71 -3.34 -5.34 -12.59
C SER A 71 -3.81 -3.88 -12.43
N TRP A 72 -3.27 -3.16 -11.43
CA TRP A 72 -3.58 -1.76 -11.17
C TRP A 72 -2.67 -0.78 -11.93
N MET A 73 -1.65 -1.25 -12.65
CA MET A 73 -0.72 -0.35 -13.36
C MET A 73 -1.40 0.65 -14.30
N PRO A 74 -2.43 0.28 -15.10
CA PRO A 74 -3.16 1.26 -15.91
C PRO A 74 -3.77 2.40 -15.07
N LYS A 75 -4.29 2.08 -13.88
CA LYS A 75 -4.85 3.06 -12.95
C LYS A 75 -3.76 3.93 -12.32
N VAL A 76 -2.62 3.33 -11.96
CA VAL A 76 -1.46 4.06 -11.42
C VAL A 76 -0.96 5.07 -12.44
N THR A 77 -0.70 4.64 -13.68
CA THR A 77 -0.26 5.53 -14.77
C THR A 77 -1.25 6.67 -15.00
N ALA A 78 -2.55 6.39 -15.04
CA ALA A 78 -3.56 7.43 -15.19
C ALA A 78 -3.57 8.45 -14.03
N ILE A 79 -3.29 8.02 -12.79
CA ILE A 79 -3.16 8.94 -11.65
C ILE A 79 -1.88 9.79 -11.78
N GLU A 80 -0.76 9.17 -12.16
CA GLU A 80 0.53 9.85 -12.34
C GLU A 80 0.50 10.88 -13.48
N GLU A 81 -0.25 10.61 -14.54
CA GLU A 81 -0.45 11.53 -15.67
C GLU A 81 -1.45 12.66 -15.35
N ALA A 82 -2.53 12.35 -14.63
CA ALA A 82 -3.62 13.31 -14.41
C ALA A 82 -3.43 14.19 -13.17
N LYS A 83 -2.63 13.75 -12.18
CA LYS A 83 -2.55 14.41 -10.87
C LYS A 83 -1.09 14.71 -10.47
N ASN A 84 -0.89 15.85 -9.80
CA ASN A 84 0.39 16.15 -9.17
C ASN A 84 0.50 15.44 -7.81
N LEU A 85 1.31 14.38 -7.74
CA LEU A 85 1.49 13.56 -6.54
C LEU A 85 2.08 14.31 -5.33
N ASN A 86 2.67 15.49 -5.53
CA ASN A 86 3.21 16.28 -4.42
C ASN A 86 2.10 16.94 -3.57
N VAL A 87 0.95 17.20 -4.18
CA VAL A 87 -0.17 17.92 -3.57
C VAL A 87 -1.45 17.09 -3.49
N LEU A 88 -1.43 15.85 -3.98
CA LEU A 88 -2.56 14.94 -3.95
C LEU A 88 -2.91 14.59 -2.49
N ALA A 89 -4.13 14.93 -2.06
CA ALA A 89 -4.62 14.56 -0.75
C ALA A 89 -4.75 13.04 -0.60
N TRP A 90 -4.49 12.55 0.61
CA TRP A 90 -4.49 11.12 0.91
C TRP A 90 -5.88 10.49 0.72
N GLU A 91 -6.91 11.21 1.13
CA GLU A 91 -8.31 10.83 1.05
C GLU A 91 -8.79 10.79 -0.41
N ASP A 92 -8.33 11.73 -1.24
CA ASP A 92 -8.64 11.76 -2.68
C ASP A 92 -8.02 10.56 -3.42
N LEU A 93 -6.82 10.16 -3.00
CA LEU A 93 -6.18 8.97 -3.54
C LEU A 93 -6.96 7.72 -3.13
N LEU A 94 -7.29 7.58 -1.84
CA LEU A 94 -8.08 6.47 -1.31
C LEU A 94 -9.42 6.33 -2.06
N GLY A 95 -10.16 7.43 -2.20
CA GLY A 95 -11.44 7.44 -2.91
C GLY A 95 -11.31 7.03 -4.39
N SER A 96 -10.25 7.48 -5.07
CA SER A 96 -10.00 7.10 -6.47
C SER A 96 -9.70 5.61 -6.64
N LEU A 97 -8.98 5.02 -5.68
CA LEU A 97 -8.63 3.61 -5.71
C LEU A 97 -9.83 2.73 -5.33
N MET A 98 -10.59 3.07 -4.27
CA MET A 98 -11.82 2.35 -3.91
C MET A 98 -12.86 2.37 -5.04
N THR A 99 -13.01 3.50 -5.74
CA THR A 99 -13.93 3.59 -6.89
C THR A 99 -13.50 2.65 -8.01
N HIS A 100 -12.19 2.53 -8.24
CA HIS A 100 -11.66 1.62 -9.26
C HIS A 100 -11.83 0.15 -8.84
N GLU A 101 -11.60 -0.19 -7.58
CA GLU A 101 -11.85 -1.52 -7.02
C GLU A 101 -13.28 -1.99 -7.27
N LEU A 102 -14.27 -1.14 -6.93
CA LEU A 102 -15.68 -1.43 -7.19
C LEU A 102 -16.00 -1.61 -8.68
N SER A 103 -15.30 -0.88 -9.56
CA SER A 103 -15.46 -1.02 -11.00
C SER A 103 -14.86 -2.31 -11.56
N MET A 104 -13.81 -2.82 -10.92
CA MET A 104 -13.17 -4.09 -11.27
C MET A 104 -14.02 -5.28 -10.83
N GLN A 105 -14.64 -5.21 -9.64
CA GLN A 105 -15.53 -6.27 -9.12
C GLN A 105 -16.85 -6.42 -9.89
N LYS A 106 -17.31 -5.38 -10.60
CA LYS A 106 -18.53 -5.41 -11.42
C LYS A 106 -18.35 -6.05 -12.80
N LYS A 107 -17.11 -6.43 -13.17
CA LYS A 107 -16.78 -6.99 -14.48
C LYS A 107 -16.80 -8.53 -14.52
N ASP A 108 -17.11 -9.18 -13.40
CA ASP A 108 -17.30 -10.63 -13.29
C ASP A 108 -18.79 -11.01 -13.29
#